data_AF-A0A933L3K1-F1
#
_entry.id   AF-A0A933L3K1-F1
#
_cell.length_a   1.000
_cell.length_b   1.000
_cell.length_c   1.000
_cell.angle_alpha   90.00
_cell.angle_beta   90.00
_cell.angle_gamma   90.00
#
_symmetry.space_group_name_H-M   'P 1'
#
loop_
_entity.id
_entity.type
_entity.pdbx_description
1 polymer ?
#
loop_
_entity_poly.entity_id
_entity_poly.type
_entity_poly.pdbx_seq_one_letter_code
_entity_poly.pdbx_strand_id
1 'polypeptide(L)'
;MTNYDPDYPPRALRELYTTTERQLSSLCRAIEPLARRRPERRVPEPVLADVRPVLAATVRLLRYDEGWGSHLVVHGTPDWATLMVKLALAADGIAWFYTLYIAPPPSEAELDHYRNDPMLVAAMTEIVRKANQPRPSHPLGR
;
A
#
# COMPACT_ATOMS: atom_id res chain seq x y z
N MET A 1 -9.36 23.47 10.26
CA MET A 1 -9.25 23.73 8.81
C MET A 1 -8.25 22.72 8.26
N THR A 2 -8.74 21.69 7.59
CA THR A 2 -7.90 20.67 6.95
C THR A 2 -7.27 21.29 5.71
N ASN A 3 -5.94 21.37 5.66
CA ASN A 3 -5.18 21.77 4.47
C ASN A 3 -5.38 20.71 3.38
N TYR A 4 -6.50 20.76 2.66
CA TYR A 4 -6.66 20.07 1.39
C TYR A 4 -6.02 20.98 0.33
N ASP A 5 -4.79 20.64 -0.06
CA ASP A 5 -4.15 21.29 -1.20
C ASP A 5 -4.80 20.75 -2.48
N PRO A 6 -5.55 21.58 -3.25
CA PRO A 6 -6.23 21.13 -4.47
C PRO A 6 -5.25 20.63 -5.54
N ASP A 7 -3.97 21.00 -5.45
CA ASP A 7 -2.91 20.60 -6.37
C ASP A 7 -2.18 19.32 -5.93
N TYR A 8 -2.57 18.74 -4.79
CA TYR A 8 -2.03 17.48 -4.29
C TYR A 8 -2.95 16.29 -4.62
N PRO A 9 -2.38 15.13 -5.02
CA PRO A 9 -1.00 14.91 -5.35
C PRO A 9 -0.65 15.53 -6.71
N PRO A 10 0.62 15.98 -6.89
CA PRO A 10 1.09 16.51 -8.16
C PRO A 10 0.81 15.57 -9.33
N ARG A 11 0.61 16.13 -10.54
CA ARG A 11 0.35 15.35 -11.77
C ARG A 11 1.32 14.19 -11.97
N ALA A 12 2.62 14.41 -11.73
CA ALA A 12 3.64 13.36 -11.84
C ALA A 12 3.42 12.18 -10.87
N LEU A 13 2.87 12.43 -9.68
CA LEU A 13 2.51 11.40 -8.70
C LEU A 13 1.25 10.64 -9.13
N ARG A 14 0.25 11.34 -9.72
CA ARG A 14 -0.93 10.70 -10.31
C ARG A 14 -0.56 9.77 -11.47
N GLU A 15 0.32 10.22 -12.36
CA GLU A 15 0.82 9.42 -13.49
C GLU A 15 1.63 8.20 -13.01
N LEU A 16 2.45 8.38 -11.97
CA LEU A 16 3.17 7.27 -11.33
C LEU A 16 2.19 6.26 -10.74
N TYR A 17 1.15 6.70 -10.03
CA TYR A 17 0.09 5.84 -9.49
C TYR A 17 -0.61 5.04 -10.61
N THR A 18 -1.15 5.71 -11.63
CA THR A 18 -1.90 5.03 -12.70
C THR A 18 -1.05 4.00 -13.42
N THR A 19 0.23 4.30 -13.66
CA THR A 19 1.16 3.36 -14.30
C THR A 19 1.44 2.16 -13.38
N THR A 20 1.74 2.42 -12.10
CA THR A 20 2.08 1.39 -11.12
C THR A 20 0.89 0.46 -10.85
N GLU A 21 -0.31 1.01 -10.70
CA GLU A 21 -1.54 0.24 -10.48
C GLU A 21 -1.82 -0.74 -11.63
N ARG A 22 -1.72 -0.27 -12.88
CA ARG A 22 -1.94 -1.11 -14.07
C ARG A 22 -0.90 -2.22 -14.15
N GLN A 23 0.37 -1.90 -13.95
CA GLN A 23 1.46 -2.87 -14.00
C GLN A 23 1.33 -3.91 -12.89
N LEU A 24 1.03 -3.46 -11.66
CA LEU A 24 0.83 -4.34 -10.51
C LEU A 24 -0.35 -5.29 -10.74
N SER A 25 -1.49 -4.77 -11.19
CA SER A 25 -2.66 -5.58 -11.51
C SER A 25 -2.36 -6.63 -12.59
N SER A 26 -1.61 -6.25 -13.63
CA SER A 26 -1.20 -7.18 -14.69
C SER A 26 -0.26 -8.27 -14.16
N LEU A 27 0.71 -7.91 -13.31
CA LEU A 27 1.65 -8.87 -12.71
C LEU A 27 0.91 -9.86 -11.80
N CYS A 28 0.01 -9.39 -10.95
CA CYS A 28 -0.78 -10.26 -10.08
C CYS A 28 -1.56 -11.31 -10.88
N ARG A 29 -2.23 -10.90 -11.98
CA ARG A 29 -2.96 -11.82 -12.85
C ARG A 29 -2.06 -12.83 -13.56
N ALA A 30 -0.87 -12.41 -13.99
CA ALA A 30 0.08 -13.29 -14.67
C ALA A 30 0.74 -14.31 -13.70
N ILE A 31 1.05 -13.88 -12.48
CA ILE A 31 1.81 -14.66 -11.50
C ILE A 31 0.92 -15.60 -10.69
N GLU A 32 -0.31 -15.22 -10.37
CA GLU A 32 -1.20 -16.00 -9.50
C GLU A 32 -1.36 -17.48 -9.95
N PRO A 33 -1.61 -17.80 -11.23
CA PRO A 33 -1.72 -19.20 -11.66
C PRO A 33 -0.42 -20.00 -11.48
N LEU A 34 0.74 -19.34 -11.63
CA LEU A 34 2.05 -19.96 -11.46
C LEU A 34 2.33 -20.22 -9.98
N ALA A 35 2.04 -19.24 -9.13
CA ALA A 35 2.25 -19.34 -7.69
C ALA A 35 1.37 -20.42 -7.05
N ARG A 36 0.10 -20.53 -7.46
CA ARG A 36 -0.82 -21.58 -7.00
C ARG A 36 -0.30 -22.99 -7.29
N ARG A 37 0.38 -23.18 -8.42
CA ARG A 37 0.88 -24.51 -8.85
C ARG A 37 2.20 -24.89 -8.19
N ARG A 38 2.99 -23.91 -7.72
CA ARG A 38 4.38 -24.12 -7.31
C ARG A 38 4.78 -23.22 -6.13
N PRO A 39 4.02 -23.18 -5.02
CA PRO A 39 4.15 -22.16 -3.98
C PRO A 39 5.56 -22.10 -3.35
N GLU A 40 6.19 -23.25 -3.13
CA GLU A 40 7.48 -23.37 -2.44
C GLU A 40 8.70 -23.31 -3.38
N ARG A 41 8.49 -23.26 -4.70
CA ARG A 41 9.61 -23.17 -5.64
C ARG A 41 10.16 -21.76 -5.67
N ARG A 42 11.48 -21.65 -5.86
CA ARG A 42 12.14 -20.37 -6.12
C ARG A 42 11.59 -19.73 -7.39
N VAL A 43 11.38 -18.42 -7.33
CA VAL A 43 10.96 -17.62 -8.48
C VAL A 43 12.15 -17.46 -9.44
N PRO A 44 11.97 -17.68 -10.76
CA PRO A 44 13.00 -17.40 -11.76
C PRO A 44 13.40 -15.93 -11.78
N GLU A 45 14.70 -15.66 -11.96
CA GLU A 45 15.24 -14.30 -11.99
C GLU A 45 14.57 -13.37 -13.02
N PRO A 46 14.19 -13.82 -14.25
CA PRO A 46 13.47 -12.95 -15.19
C PRO A 46 12.15 -12.40 -14.63
N VAL A 47 11.41 -13.22 -13.87
CA VAL A 47 10.16 -12.78 -13.23
C VAL A 47 10.45 -11.77 -12.13
N LEU A 48 11.53 -11.96 -11.36
CA LEU A 48 11.96 -11.00 -10.34
C LEU A 48 12.41 -9.68 -10.96
N ALA A 49 13.06 -9.70 -12.12
CA ALA A 49 13.46 -8.51 -12.85
C ALA A 49 12.25 -7.66 -13.28
N ASP A 50 11.12 -8.29 -13.61
CA ASP A 50 9.86 -7.61 -13.94
C ASP A 50 9.13 -7.07 -12.70
N VAL A 51 9.18 -7.81 -11.59
CA VAL A 51 8.47 -7.42 -10.36
C VAL A 51 9.16 -6.30 -9.57
N ARG A 52 10.50 -6.32 -9.49
CA ARG A 52 11.27 -5.36 -8.66
C ARG A 52 10.98 -3.88 -9.00
N PRO A 53 10.92 -3.44 -10.28
CA PRO A 53 10.61 -2.06 -10.63
C PRO A 53 9.21 -1.63 -10.15
N VAL A 54 8.22 -2.52 -10.25
CA VAL A 54 6.84 -2.22 -9.84
C VAL A 54 6.76 -2.07 -8.32
N LEU A 55 7.38 -2.99 -7.56
CA LEU A 55 7.44 -2.86 -6.10
C LEU A 55 8.20 -1.61 -5.65
N ALA A 56 9.29 -1.25 -6.34
CA ALA A 56 10.03 -0.02 -6.05
C ALA A 56 9.19 1.24 -6.32
N ALA A 57 8.38 1.24 -7.39
CA ALA A 57 7.44 2.31 -7.68
C ALA A 57 6.35 2.42 -6.60
N THR A 58 5.81 1.29 -6.12
CA THR A 58 4.86 1.26 -4.99
C THR A 58 5.48 1.83 -3.72
N VAL A 59 6.72 1.45 -3.38
CA VAL A 59 7.45 2.03 -2.23
C VAL A 59 7.62 3.54 -2.39
N ARG A 60 7.89 4.02 -3.60
CA ARG A 60 8.02 5.46 -3.87
C ARG A 60 6.70 6.21 -3.67
N LEU A 61 5.56 5.61 -4.05
CA LEU A 61 4.23 6.18 -3.81
C LEU A 61 3.93 6.26 -2.30
N LEU A 62 4.34 5.24 -1.55
CA LEU A 62 4.08 5.09 -0.11
C LEU A 62 5.18 5.67 0.78
N ARG A 63 6.14 6.43 0.24
CA ARG A 63 7.33 6.88 0.97
C ARG A 63 7.05 7.75 2.20
N TYR A 64 5.85 8.33 2.27
CA TYR A 64 5.41 9.19 3.35
C TYR A 64 4.65 8.45 4.44
N ASP A 65 4.26 7.19 4.19
CA ASP A 65 3.62 6.31 5.14
C ASP A 65 4.68 5.37 5.75
N GLU A 66 5.04 5.61 7.01
CA GLU A 66 5.98 4.75 7.73
C GLU A 66 5.44 3.31 7.82
N GLY A 67 6.26 2.33 7.42
CA GLY A 67 5.95 0.91 7.56
C GLY A 67 5.85 0.14 6.25
N TRP A 68 5.53 0.76 5.11
CA TRP A 68 5.35 0.03 3.85
C TRP A 68 6.67 -0.40 3.20
N GLY A 69 7.68 0.48 3.26
CA GLY A 69 8.91 0.33 2.48
C GLY A 69 9.65 -0.99 2.71
N SER A 70 9.89 -1.36 3.96
CA SER A 70 10.68 -2.55 4.31
C SER A 70 10.01 -3.87 3.92
N HIS A 71 8.68 -3.93 3.95
CA HIS A 71 7.94 -5.15 3.66
C HIS A 71 7.88 -5.46 2.15
N LEU A 72 7.98 -4.44 1.30
CA LEU A 72 7.90 -4.56 -0.16
C LEU A 72 9.26 -4.84 -0.83
N VAL A 73 10.38 -4.69 -0.13
CA VAL A 73 11.70 -5.03 -0.69
C VAL A 73 11.83 -6.53 -0.87
N VAL A 74 12.20 -6.96 -2.07
CA VAL A 74 12.51 -8.36 -2.39
C VAL A 74 13.99 -8.60 -2.16
N HIS A 75 14.33 -9.29 -1.07
CA HIS A 75 15.69 -9.73 -0.77
C HIS A 75 15.93 -11.14 -1.32
N GLY A 76 17.04 -11.35 -2.03
CA GLY A 76 17.42 -12.64 -2.58
C GLY A 76 16.41 -13.19 -3.60
N THR A 77 16.30 -14.52 -3.67
CA THR A 77 15.34 -15.23 -4.54
C THR A 77 14.21 -15.81 -3.68
N PRO A 78 13.07 -15.11 -3.54
CA PRO A 78 11.93 -15.62 -2.79
C PRO A 78 11.33 -16.85 -3.48
N ASP A 79 10.54 -17.61 -2.73
CA ASP A 79 9.59 -18.55 -3.32
C ASP A 79 8.34 -17.84 -3.86
N TRP A 80 7.52 -18.56 -4.61
CA TRP A 80 6.32 -18.00 -5.22
C TRP A 80 5.29 -17.54 -4.19
N ALA A 81 5.15 -18.23 -3.05
CA ALA A 81 4.24 -17.83 -1.98
C ALA A 81 4.64 -16.48 -1.37
N THR A 82 5.92 -16.31 -1.04
CA THR A 82 6.48 -15.07 -0.52
C THR A 82 6.34 -13.93 -1.52
N LEU A 83 6.55 -14.20 -2.82
CA LEU A 83 6.34 -13.20 -3.86
C LEU A 83 4.88 -12.75 -3.92
N MET A 84 3.92 -13.69 -3.85
CA MET A 84 2.49 -13.35 -3.84
C MET A 84 2.08 -12.52 -2.63
N VAL A 85 2.62 -12.80 -1.44
CA VAL A 85 2.37 -11.98 -0.24
C VAL A 85 2.85 -10.54 -0.46
N LYS A 86 4.03 -10.35 -1.06
CA LYS A 86 4.56 -9.01 -1.36
C LYS A 86 3.73 -8.27 -2.40
N LEU A 87 3.26 -8.97 -3.44
CA LEU A 87 2.38 -8.38 -4.46
C LEU A 87 1.01 -8.00 -3.89
N ALA A 88 0.44 -8.83 -3.02
CA ALA A 88 -0.80 -8.51 -2.32
C ALA A 88 -0.64 -7.28 -1.42
N LEU A 89 0.43 -7.23 -0.63
CA LEU A 89 0.73 -6.06 0.21
C LEU A 89 0.95 -4.79 -0.63
N ALA A 90 1.59 -4.90 -1.79
CA ALA A 90 1.73 -3.78 -2.71
C ALA A 90 0.38 -3.30 -3.22
N ALA A 91 -0.56 -4.21 -3.51
CA ALA A 91 -1.90 -3.87 -3.99
C ALA A 91 -2.70 -3.13 -2.91
N ASP A 92 -2.63 -3.60 -1.67
CA ASP A 92 -3.26 -2.93 -0.52
C ASP A 92 -2.68 -1.52 -0.31
N GLY A 93 -1.36 -1.37 -0.44
CA GLY A 93 -0.72 -0.07 -0.38
C GLY A 93 -1.17 0.88 -1.50
N ILE A 94 -1.31 0.39 -2.73
CA ILE A 94 -1.83 1.20 -3.85
C ILE A 94 -3.29 1.63 -3.59
N ALA A 95 -4.13 0.74 -3.06
CA ALA A 95 -5.50 1.06 -2.70
C ALA A 95 -5.58 2.12 -1.56
N TRP A 96 -4.67 2.02 -0.59
CA TRP A 96 -4.51 3.03 0.46
C TRP A 96 -4.14 4.40 -0.12
N PHE A 97 -3.13 4.44 -0.99
CA PHE A 97 -2.70 5.67 -1.66
C PHE A 97 -3.84 6.32 -2.47
N TYR A 98 -4.59 5.51 -3.23
CA TYR A 98 -5.75 6.00 -3.99
C TYR A 98 -6.79 6.66 -3.07
N THR A 99 -7.12 6.01 -1.95
CA THR A 99 -8.13 6.48 -1.00
C THR A 99 -7.74 7.82 -0.38
N LEU A 100 -6.46 8.01 -0.05
CA LEU A 100 -5.99 9.23 0.61
C LEU A 100 -5.81 10.41 -0.35
N TYR A 101 -5.44 10.14 -1.61
CA TYR A 101 -4.87 11.18 -2.46
C TYR A 101 -5.54 11.31 -3.83
N ILE A 102 -6.25 10.29 -4.32
CA ILE A 102 -6.81 10.30 -5.68
C ILE A 102 -8.34 10.33 -5.68
N ALA A 103 -8.98 9.57 -4.79
CA ALA A 103 -10.42 9.62 -4.61
C ALA A 103 -10.85 11.07 -4.31
N PRO A 104 -11.96 11.57 -4.87
CA PRO A 104 -12.49 12.85 -4.46
C PRO A 104 -12.67 12.84 -2.94
N PRO A 105 -12.34 13.93 -2.22
CA PRO A 105 -12.62 14.00 -0.81
C PRO A 105 -14.12 13.70 -0.63
N PRO A 106 -14.50 12.84 0.32
CA PRO A 106 -15.92 12.57 0.56
C PRO A 106 -16.64 13.90 0.72
N SER A 107 -17.77 14.02 0.02
CA SER A 107 -18.63 15.20 0.10
C SER A 107 -18.99 15.50 1.55
N GLU A 108 -19.34 16.74 1.85
CA GLU A 108 -19.71 17.12 3.21
C GLU A 108 -20.87 16.26 3.75
N ALA A 109 -21.78 15.79 2.88
CA ALA A 109 -22.84 14.84 3.19
C ALA A 109 -22.34 13.41 3.48
N GLU A 110 -21.32 12.94 2.76
CA GLU A 110 -20.67 11.65 3.06
C GLU A 110 -19.85 11.73 4.35
N LEU A 111 -19.16 12.86 4.59
CA LEU A 111 -18.50 13.13 5.87
C LEU A 111 -19.50 13.20 7.03
N ASP A 112 -20.68 13.77 6.83
CA ASP A 112 -21.73 13.84 7.86
C ASP A 112 -22.38 12.46 8.09
N HIS A 113 -22.55 11.65 7.04
CA HIS A 113 -22.92 10.24 7.17
C HIS A 113 -21.86 9.44 7.95
N TYR A 114 -20.58 9.63 7.65
CA TYR A 114 -19.46 8.99 8.34
C TYR A 114 -19.22 9.48 9.77
N ARG A 115 -19.53 10.76 10.08
CA ARG A 115 -19.49 11.32 11.45
C ARG A 115 -20.62 10.80 12.33
N ASN A 116 -21.74 10.41 11.72
CA ASN A 116 -22.91 9.90 12.42
C ASN A 116 -23.04 8.37 12.31
N ASP A 117 -22.16 7.70 11.56
CA ASP A 117 -22.05 6.25 11.52
C ASP A 117 -21.30 5.76 12.78
N PRO A 118 -21.99 5.12 13.74
CA PRO A 118 -21.39 4.72 15.01
C PRO A 118 -20.28 3.67 14.84
N MET A 119 -20.31 2.86 13.77
CA MET A 119 -19.25 1.88 13.50
C MET A 119 -18.01 2.55 12.93
N LEU A 120 -18.18 3.54 12.05
CA LEU A 120 -17.06 4.21 11.42
C LEU A 120 -16.41 5.22 12.38
N VAL A 121 -17.20 5.90 13.21
CA VAL A 121 -16.69 6.71 14.33
C VAL A 121 -15.88 5.86 15.31
N ALA A 122 -16.35 4.66 15.65
CA ALA A 122 -15.60 3.75 16.51
C ALA A 122 -14.28 3.31 15.87
N ALA A 123 -14.29 2.98 14.57
CA ALA A 123 -13.09 2.57 13.83
C ALA A 123 -12.08 3.72 13.66
N MET A 124 -12.54 4.92 13.29
CA MET A 124 -11.69 6.11 13.15
C MET A 124 -11.16 6.60 14.50
N THR A 125 -11.98 6.57 15.56
CA THR A 125 -11.54 6.89 16.92
C THR A 125 -10.46 5.91 17.37
N GLU A 126 -10.59 4.63 17.05
CA GLU A 126 -9.58 3.61 17.37
C GLU A 126 -8.27 3.81 16.59
N ILE A 127 -8.35 4.20 15.31
CA ILE A 127 -7.18 4.52 14.48
C ILE A 127 -6.48 5.79 14.99
N VAL A 128 -7.22 6.86 15.26
CA VAL A 128 -6.68 8.12 15.81
C VAL A 128 -6.12 7.92 17.22
N ARG A 129 -6.76 7.08 18.04
CA ARG A 129 -6.26 6.68 19.37
C ARG A 129 -4.95 5.92 19.26
N LYS A 130 -4.83 4.98 18.32
CA LYS A 130 -3.57 4.24 18.05
C LYS A 130 -2.48 5.12 17.46
N ALA A 131 -2.84 6.08 16.60
CA ALA A 131 -1.88 7.01 16.00
C ALA A 131 -1.33 8.04 17.00
N ASN A 132 -2.14 8.44 18.00
CA ASN A 132 -1.76 9.39 19.05
C ASN A 132 -1.26 8.73 20.35
N GLN A 133 -1.21 7.39 20.41
CA GLN A 133 -0.53 6.72 21.50
C GLN A 133 0.98 6.94 21.35
N PRO A 134 1.67 7.44 22.38
CA PRO A 134 3.12 7.45 22.36
C PRO A 134 3.57 5.99 22.18
N ARG A 135 4.36 5.74 21.12
CA ARG A 135 4.95 4.42 20.88
C ARG A 135 5.60 3.97 22.19
N PRO A 136 5.32 2.74 22.68
CA PRO A 136 5.96 2.28 23.90
C PRO A 136 7.47 2.40 23.71
N SER A 137 8.10 3.22 24.53
CA SER A 137 9.54 3.35 24.60
C SER A 137 10.08 1.96 24.93
N HIS A 138 10.51 1.21 23.91
CA HIS A 138 11.26 -0.01 24.14
C HIS A 138 12.51 0.39 24.93
N PRO A 139 12.71 -0.09 26.16
CA PRO A 139 13.98 0.10 26.82
C PRO A 139 15.01 -0.63 25.96
N LEU A 140 15.98 0.11 25.42
CA LEU A 140 17.20 -0.45 24.88
C LEU A 140 17.91 -1.14 26.05
N GLY A 141 17.62 -2.43 26.19
CA GLY A 141 18.28 -3.31 27.15
C GLY A 141 19.76 -3.42 26.79
N ARG A 142 20.60 -3.19 27.80
CA ARG A 142 22.03 -3.50 27.82
C ARG A 142 22.26 -5.01 27.79
#